data_AF-A0A2V3UGL5-F1
#
_entry.id   AF-A0A2V3UGL5-F1
#
_cell.length_a   1.000
_cell.length_b   1.000
_cell.length_c   1.000
_cell.angle_alpha   90.00
_cell.angle_beta   90.00
_cell.angle_gamma   90.00
#
_symmetry.space_group_name_H-M   'P 1'
#
loop_
_entity.id
_entity.type
_entity.pdbx_description
1 polymer ?
#
loop_
_entity_poly.entity_id
_entity_poly.type
_entity_poly.pdbx_seq_one_letter_code
_entity_poly.pdbx_strand_id
1 'polypeptide(L)'
;MRFLIVALGAIAVAFAVSLILGRRGIYVATVALLIGAGIALLSVFITSCSQCWTSALPVGAFFSAPFYIVGWIALAQAEMVESRRSLLYGLCGIMVVQVLWASRVILFATVDGRCPCGAGLFGLVSTELSAVAFDRWAGPWFLAEAIVTLAILIAALRRRPELPTA
;
A
#
# COMPACT_ATOMS: atom_id res chain seq x y z
N MET A 1 3.96 -19.57 -10.08
CA MET A 1 2.60 -19.75 -10.65
C MET A 1 1.52 -19.97 -9.60
N ARG A 2 1.62 -20.93 -8.67
CA ARG A 2 0.60 -21.17 -7.61
C ARG A 2 0.23 -19.92 -6.80
N PHE A 3 1.21 -19.17 -6.29
CA PHE A 3 0.96 -17.95 -5.53
C PHE A 3 0.30 -16.82 -6.35
N LEU A 4 0.61 -16.74 -7.65
CA LEU A 4 0.04 -15.74 -8.55
C LEU A 4 -1.44 -16.03 -8.84
N ILE A 5 -1.80 -17.31 -8.97
CA ILE A 5 -3.19 -17.76 -9.14
C ILE A 5 -3.98 -17.51 -7.86
N VAL A 6 -3.40 -17.76 -6.68
CA VAL A 6 -4.04 -17.48 -5.39
C VAL A 6 -4.24 -15.97 -5.19
N ALA A 7 -3.26 -15.15 -5.56
CA ALA A 7 -3.39 -13.70 -5.53
C ALA A 7 -4.50 -13.23 -6.48
N LEU A 8 -4.46 -13.64 -7.76
CA LEU A 8 -5.51 -13.31 -8.74
C LEU A 8 -6.89 -13.78 -8.29
N GLY A 9 -6.99 -14.95 -7.68
CA GLY A 9 -8.23 -15.45 -7.08
C GLY A 9 -8.72 -14.60 -5.91
N ALA A 10 -7.83 -14.22 -4.99
CA ALA A 10 -8.15 -13.35 -3.87
C ALA A 10 -8.60 -11.95 -4.34
N ILE A 11 -7.99 -11.44 -5.40
CA ILE A 11 -8.33 -10.15 -6.03
C ILE A 11 -9.70 -10.23 -6.70
N ALA A 12 -9.95 -11.29 -7.47
CA ALA A 12 -11.24 -11.51 -8.12
C ALA A 12 -12.37 -11.67 -7.08
N VAL A 13 -12.11 -12.36 -5.97
CA VAL A 13 -13.06 -12.49 -4.86
C VAL A 13 -13.27 -11.16 -4.15
N ALA A 14 -12.21 -10.42 -3.83
CA ALA A 14 -12.32 -9.10 -3.21
C ALA A 14 -13.08 -8.10 -4.11
N PHE A 15 -12.85 -8.17 -5.42
CA PHE A 15 -13.54 -7.36 -6.42
C PHE A 15 -15.03 -7.73 -6.54
N ALA A 16 -15.36 -9.03 -6.59
CA ALA A 16 -16.74 -9.51 -6.60
C ALA A 16 -17.48 -9.11 -5.30
N VAL A 17 -16.81 -9.25 -4.16
CA VAL A 17 -17.33 -8.84 -2.85
C VAL A 17 -17.54 -7.32 -2.79
N SER A 18 -16.63 -6.52 -3.36
CA SER A 18 -16.78 -5.07 -3.47
C SER A 18 -18.00 -4.67 -4.31
N LEU A 19 -18.21 -5.33 -5.45
CA LEU A 19 -19.35 -5.07 -6.34
C LEU A 19 -20.70 -5.41 -5.70
N ILE A 20 -20.76 -6.51 -4.94
CA ILE A 20 -22.00 -6.95 -4.27
C ILE A 20 -22.35 -6.03 -3.09
N LEU A 21 -21.36 -5.41 -2.45
CA LEU A 21 -21.54 -4.70 -1.19
C LEU A 21 -21.78 -3.19 -1.29
N GLY A 22 -21.87 -2.59 -2.49
CA GLY A 22 -22.16 -1.16 -2.80
C GLY A 22 -22.17 -0.12 -1.66
N ARG A 23 -23.06 -0.25 -0.67
CA ARG A 23 -23.14 0.60 0.54
C ARG A 23 -22.02 0.43 1.60
N ARG A 24 -21.19 -0.61 1.51
CA ARG A 24 -20.04 -0.88 2.39
C ARG A 24 -18.69 -0.65 1.70
N GLY A 25 -18.67 0.00 0.54
CA GLY A 25 -17.44 0.26 -0.25
C GLY A 25 -16.29 0.86 0.57
N ILE A 26 -16.57 1.76 1.54
CA ILE A 26 -15.54 2.30 2.45
C ILE A 26 -14.86 1.21 3.29
N TYR A 27 -15.60 0.23 3.81
CA TYR A 27 -15.00 -0.84 4.62
C TYR A 27 -14.12 -1.76 3.77
N VAL A 28 -14.59 -2.11 2.57
CA VAL A 28 -13.80 -2.91 1.62
C VAL A 28 -12.54 -2.15 1.21
N ALA A 29 -12.67 -0.86 0.89
CA ALA A 29 -11.53 0.00 0.59
C ALA A 29 -10.55 0.07 1.75
N THR A 30 -11.05 0.24 2.98
CA THR A 30 -10.21 0.29 4.18
C THR A 30 -9.44 -1.01 4.35
N VAL A 31 -10.12 -2.16 4.32
CA VAL A 31 -9.48 -3.47 4.51
C VAL A 31 -8.45 -3.73 3.40
N ALA A 32 -8.79 -3.43 2.15
CA ALA A 32 -7.87 -3.60 1.03
C ALA A 32 -6.62 -2.72 1.17
N LEU A 33 -6.80 -1.42 1.48
CA LEU A 33 -5.69 -0.49 1.68
C LEU A 33 -4.83 -0.87 2.88
N LEU A 34 -5.42 -1.35 3.98
CA LEU A 34 -4.68 -1.83 5.14
C LEU A 34 -3.86 -3.08 4.83
N ILE A 35 -4.41 -4.02 4.07
CA ILE A 35 -3.68 -5.23 3.64
C ILE A 35 -2.54 -4.84 2.70
N GLY A 36 -2.79 -3.99 1.69
CA GLY A 36 -1.77 -3.50 0.77
C GLY A 36 -0.64 -2.77 1.49
N ALA A 37 -0.98 -1.87 2.43
CA ALA A 37 -0.01 -1.17 3.25
C ALA A 37 0.76 -2.11 4.19
N GLY A 38 0.07 -3.09 4.77
CA GLY A 38 0.67 -4.12 5.61
C GLY A 38 1.71 -4.94 4.85
N ILE A 39 1.37 -5.42 3.64
CA ILE A 39 2.30 -6.19 2.78
C ILE A 39 3.52 -5.34 2.43
N ALA A 40 3.31 -4.07 2.04
CA ALA A 40 4.40 -3.15 1.71
C ALA A 40 5.35 -2.94 2.90
N LEU A 41 4.83 -2.68 4.10
CA LEU A 41 5.65 -2.55 5.31
C LEU A 41 6.37 -3.87 5.66
N LEU A 42 5.62 -4.97 5.73
CA LEU A 42 6.12 -6.28 6.16
C LEU A 42 7.23 -6.79 5.23
N SER A 43 7.12 -6.52 3.92
CA SER A 43 8.14 -6.89 2.93
C SER A 43 9.52 -6.28 3.23
N VAL A 44 9.54 -5.05 3.74
CA VAL A 44 10.76 -4.34 4.13
C VAL A 44 11.31 -4.86 5.47
N PHE A 45 10.43 -5.17 6.42
CA PHE A 45 10.82 -5.74 7.72
C PHE A 45 11.39 -7.15 7.62
N ILE A 46 10.82 -7.99 6.75
CA ILE A 46 11.24 -9.40 6.57
C ILE A 46 12.47 -9.50 5.67
N THR A 47 12.75 -8.49 4.85
CA THR A 47 14.00 -8.46 4.07
C THR A 47 15.20 -8.49 5.01
N SER A 48 15.96 -9.58 4.92
CA SER A 48 17.22 -9.74 5.65
C SER A 48 18.29 -8.84 5.06
N CYS A 49 19.01 -8.14 5.94
CA CYS A 49 20.18 -7.32 5.57
C CYS A 49 21.33 -8.11 4.94
N SER A 50 21.40 -9.43 5.17
CA SER A 50 22.40 -10.31 4.55
C SER A 50 21.96 -10.87 3.19
N GLN A 51 20.70 -10.68 2.79
CA GLN A 51 20.11 -11.28 1.60
C GLN A 51 19.23 -10.27 0.85
N CYS A 52 19.79 -9.14 0.42
CA CYS A 52 19.03 -8.06 -0.22
C CYS A 52 18.21 -8.48 -1.45
N TRP A 53 18.83 -9.28 -2.31
CA TRP A 53 18.30 -9.96 -3.49
C TRP A 53 17.25 -11.06 -3.23
N THR A 54 16.98 -11.45 -1.98
CA THR A 54 15.85 -12.36 -1.73
C THR A 54 14.58 -11.59 -2.00
N SER A 55 13.75 -12.14 -2.89
CA SER A 55 12.71 -11.44 -3.65
C SER A 55 11.59 -10.81 -2.82
N ALA A 56 11.70 -10.71 -1.50
CA ALA A 56 10.70 -10.19 -0.58
C ALA A 56 10.27 -8.75 -0.92
N LEU A 57 11.19 -7.84 -1.27
CA LEU A 57 10.88 -6.47 -1.67
C LEU A 57 10.12 -6.39 -3.00
N PRO A 58 10.61 -6.97 -4.12
CA PRO A 58 9.87 -7.04 -5.38
C PRO A 58 8.52 -7.75 -5.23
N VAL A 59 8.49 -8.88 -4.52
CA VAL A 59 7.27 -9.65 -4.27
C VAL A 59 6.30 -8.81 -3.45
N GLY A 60 6.75 -8.12 -2.40
CA GLY A 60 5.93 -7.20 -1.63
C GLY A 60 5.26 -6.13 -2.50
N ALA A 61 6.04 -5.48 -3.36
CA ALA A 61 5.54 -4.46 -4.31
C ALA A 61 4.51 -5.02 -5.30
N PHE A 62 4.77 -6.18 -5.88
CA PHE A 62 3.80 -6.81 -6.80
C PHE A 62 2.53 -7.31 -6.10
N PHE A 63 2.65 -7.79 -4.86
CA PHE A 63 1.51 -8.32 -4.11
C PHE A 63 0.70 -7.22 -3.42
N SER A 64 1.25 -6.04 -3.11
CA SER A 64 0.50 -4.91 -2.55
C SER A 64 -0.38 -4.22 -3.59
N ALA A 65 0.13 -4.05 -4.81
CA ALA A 65 -0.53 -3.35 -5.92
C ALA A 65 -2.01 -3.70 -6.13
N PRO A 66 -2.41 -4.98 -6.21
CA PRO A 66 -3.79 -5.28 -6.49
C PRO A 66 -4.75 -4.95 -5.34
N PHE A 67 -4.28 -4.97 -4.08
CA PHE A 67 -5.08 -4.51 -2.95
C PHE A 67 -5.29 -3.00 -3.00
N TYR A 68 -4.28 -2.24 -3.39
CA TYR A 68 -4.43 -0.80 -3.65
C TYR A 68 -5.44 -0.54 -4.78
N ILE A 69 -5.36 -1.27 -5.90
CA ILE A 69 -6.30 -1.13 -7.01
C ILE A 69 -7.74 -1.43 -6.57
N VAL A 70 -7.97 -2.54 -5.86
CA VAL A 70 -9.31 -2.85 -5.31
C VAL A 70 -9.76 -1.76 -4.34
N GLY A 71 -8.85 -1.26 -3.50
CA GLY A 71 -9.12 -0.15 -2.58
C GLY A 71 -9.55 1.13 -3.30
N TRP A 72 -8.86 1.49 -4.39
CA TRP A 72 -9.18 2.67 -5.20
C TRP A 72 -10.57 2.56 -5.85
N ILE A 73 -10.88 1.40 -6.42
CA ILE A 73 -12.17 1.16 -7.07
C ILE A 73 -13.30 1.16 -6.02
N ALA A 74 -13.11 0.49 -4.89
CA ALA A 74 -14.07 0.47 -3.79
C ALA A 74 -14.30 1.86 -3.20
N LEU A 75 -13.25 2.70 -3.08
CA LEU A 75 -13.39 4.07 -2.60
C LEU A 75 -14.10 4.97 -3.64
N ALA A 76 -13.87 4.74 -4.93
CA ALA A 76 -14.53 5.49 -6.00
C ALA A 76 -16.05 5.25 -6.02
N GLN A 77 -16.48 4.03 -5.69
CA GLN A 77 -17.88 3.60 -5.66
C GLN A 77 -18.59 3.86 -4.32
N ALA A 78 -17.86 4.23 -3.26
CA ALA A 78 -18.45 4.32 -1.94
C ALA A 78 -19.28 5.59 -1.73
N GLU A 79 -20.47 5.41 -1.16
CA GLU A 79 -21.31 6.51 -0.65
C GLU A 79 -20.66 7.18 0.57
N MET A 80 -20.53 8.50 0.50
CA MET A 80 -19.82 9.31 1.49
C MET A 80 -20.78 9.84 2.54
N VAL A 81 -20.91 9.10 3.63
CA VAL A 81 -21.68 9.50 4.81
C VAL A 81 -20.76 10.24 5.79
N GLU A 82 -21.25 11.36 6.36
CA GLU A 82 -20.52 12.22 7.32
C GLU A 82 -19.87 11.40 8.46
N SER A 83 -20.58 10.39 8.98
CA SER A 83 -20.12 9.51 10.07
C SER A 83 -18.87 8.68 9.74
N ARG A 84 -18.52 8.54 8.45
CA ARG A 84 -17.40 7.72 7.98
C ARG A 84 -16.13 8.54 7.68
N ARG A 85 -16.17 9.86 7.86
CA ARG A 85 -15.00 10.75 7.65
C ARG A 85 -13.83 10.43 8.57
N SER A 86 -14.06 10.03 9.81
CA SER A 86 -13.01 9.63 10.76
C SER A 86 -12.15 8.49 10.21
N LEU A 87 -12.77 7.54 9.52
CA LEU A 87 -12.12 6.39 8.90
C LEU A 87 -11.22 6.81 7.74
N LEU A 88 -11.67 7.77 6.93
CA LEU A 88 -10.86 8.37 5.86
C LEU A 88 -9.68 9.16 6.40
N TYR A 89 -9.86 9.92 7.49
CA TYR A 89 -8.74 10.59 8.15
C TYR A 89 -7.70 9.60 8.69
N GLY A 90 -8.16 8.49 9.29
CA GLY A 90 -7.29 7.40 9.72
C GLY A 90 -6.48 6.83 8.54
N LEU A 91 -7.15 6.52 7.43
CA LEU A 91 -6.48 6.05 6.20
C LEU A 91 -5.50 7.07 5.62
N CYS A 92 -5.85 8.36 5.60
CA CYS A 92 -4.93 9.43 5.20
C CYS A 92 -3.68 9.43 6.08
N GLY A 93 -3.83 9.31 7.40
CA GLY A 93 -2.71 9.24 8.33
C GLY A 93 -1.78 8.05 8.03
N ILE A 94 -2.35 6.87 7.79
CA ILE A 94 -1.59 5.67 7.44
C ILE A 94 -0.85 5.87 6.10
N MET A 95 -1.50 6.48 5.11
CA MET A 95 -0.87 6.75 3.81
C MET A 95 0.25 7.78 3.91
N VAL A 96 0.13 8.81 4.76
CA VAL A 96 1.23 9.76 5.03
C VAL A 96 2.43 9.05 5.64
N VAL A 97 2.21 8.17 6.61
CA VAL A 97 3.28 7.34 7.19
C VAL A 97 3.93 6.48 6.10
N GLN A 98 3.13 5.88 5.20
CA GLN A 98 3.67 5.11 4.09
C GLN A 98 4.47 5.94 3.09
N VAL A 99 4.06 7.17 2.78
CA VAL A 99 4.84 8.09 1.94
C VAL A 99 6.20 8.37 2.57
N LEU A 100 6.23 8.70 3.87
CA LEU A 100 7.48 8.94 4.60
C LEU A 100 8.37 7.70 4.64
N TRP A 101 7.78 6.53 4.87
CA TRP A 101 8.48 5.25 4.88
C TRP A 101 9.05 4.90 3.50
N ALA A 102 8.24 4.96 2.45
CA ALA A 102 8.67 4.71 1.08
C ALA A 102 9.75 5.70 0.62
N SER A 103 9.66 6.97 1.03
CA SER A 103 10.71 7.97 0.78
C SER A 103 12.04 7.56 1.41
N ARG A 104 12.01 7.03 2.63
CA ARG A 104 13.20 6.49 3.30
C ARG A 104 13.76 5.29 2.54
N VAL A 105 12.91 4.37 2.08
CA VAL A 105 13.33 3.23 1.24
C VAL A 105 14.00 3.69 -0.06
N ILE A 106 13.48 4.73 -0.71
CA ILE A 106 14.09 5.33 -1.92
C ILE A 106 15.47 5.88 -1.63
N LEU A 107 15.64 6.64 -0.54
CA LEU A 107 16.96 7.19 -0.19
C LEU A 107 17.99 6.07 0.00
N PHE A 108 17.63 5.01 0.73
CA PHE A 108 18.55 3.89 0.95
C PHE A 108 18.80 3.07 -0.33
N ALA A 109 17.75 2.67 -1.04
CA ALA A 109 17.86 1.74 -2.17
C ALA A 109 18.32 2.42 -3.48
N THR A 110 17.84 3.62 -3.74
CA THR A 110 18.03 4.32 -5.02
C THR A 110 19.17 5.32 -4.96
N VAL A 111 19.31 6.08 -3.85
CA VAL A 111 20.34 7.13 -3.72
C VAL A 111 21.63 6.58 -3.13
N ASP A 112 21.56 5.94 -1.96
CA ASP A 112 22.74 5.36 -1.30
C ASP A 112 23.17 4.01 -1.92
N GLY A 113 22.30 3.40 -2.72
CA GLY A 113 22.52 2.11 -3.36
C GLY A 113 22.65 0.95 -2.37
N ARG A 114 22.16 1.11 -1.13
CA ARG A 114 22.22 0.13 -0.03
C ARG A 114 20.94 -0.68 0.05
N CYS A 115 21.01 -1.83 0.70
CA CYS A 115 19.83 -2.65 0.91
C CYS A 115 18.80 -1.98 1.86
N PRO A 116 17.53 -1.81 1.45
CA PRO A 116 16.48 -1.31 2.34
C PRO A 116 15.95 -2.46 3.22
N CYS A 117 16.80 -3.04 4.06
CA CYS A 117 16.37 -4.02 5.06
C CYS A 117 15.84 -3.33 6.32
N GLY A 118 14.94 -3.99 7.06
CA GLY A 118 14.37 -3.44 8.30
C GLY A 118 15.43 -2.92 9.27
N ALA A 119 16.43 -3.73 9.63
CA ALA A 119 17.46 -3.32 10.58
C ALA A 119 18.36 -2.16 10.07
N GLY A 120 18.62 -2.08 8.76
CA GLY A 120 19.34 -0.96 8.14
C GLY A 120 18.52 0.34 8.15
N LEU A 121 17.22 0.25 7.92
CA LEU A 121 16.30 1.40 7.96
C LEU A 121 16.12 1.96 9.38
N PHE A 122 16.25 1.14 10.43
CA PHE A 122 16.29 1.60 11.83
C PHE A 122 17.68 2.06 12.28
N GLY A 123 18.69 2.06 11.40
CA GLY A 123 20.05 2.50 11.73
C GLY A 123 20.81 1.55 12.65
N LEU A 124 20.33 0.30 12.79
CA LEU A 124 20.90 -0.70 13.70
C LEU A 124 22.08 -1.45 13.06
N VAL A 125 22.21 -1.41 11.73
CA VAL A 125 23.26 -2.14 10.99
C VAL A 125 23.71 -1.32 9.78
N SER A 126 25.02 -1.22 9.55
CA SER A 126 25.61 -0.72 8.30
C SER A 126 25.82 -1.90 7.34
N THR A 127 24.96 -2.06 6.34
CA THR A 127 25.07 -3.18 5.38
C THR A 127 26.01 -2.84 4.22
N GLU A 128 26.91 -3.76 3.86
CA GLU A 128 27.81 -3.63 2.69
C GLU A 128 27.20 -4.11 1.36
N LEU A 129 25.99 -4.68 1.37
CA LEU A 129 25.33 -5.18 0.16
C LEU A 129 24.60 -4.07 -0.61
N SER A 130 24.83 -4.04 -1.92
CA SER A 130 24.23 -3.07 -2.83
C SER A 130 22.86 -3.50 -3.33
N ALA A 131 21.93 -2.55 -3.48
CA ALA A 131 20.65 -2.79 -4.13
C ALA A 131 20.85 -2.98 -5.64
N VAL A 132 20.38 -4.11 -6.17
CA VAL A 132 20.54 -4.50 -7.59
C VAL A 132 19.17 -4.53 -8.28
N ALA A 133 19.15 -4.09 -9.54
CA ALA A 133 17.99 -4.19 -10.44
C ALA A 133 16.66 -3.69 -9.84
N PHE A 134 15.70 -4.60 -9.61
CA PHE A 134 14.32 -4.26 -9.23
C PHE A 134 14.19 -3.72 -7.80
N ASP A 135 15.16 -3.99 -6.92
CA ASP A 135 15.15 -3.51 -5.53
C ASP A 135 15.22 -1.96 -5.47
N ARG A 136 15.85 -1.34 -6.47
CA ARG A 136 15.89 0.14 -6.61
C ARG A 136 14.54 0.74 -6.99
N TRP A 137 13.64 -0.07 -7.56
CA TRP A 137 12.31 0.34 -8.02
C TRP A 137 11.21 0.05 -7.00
N ALA A 138 11.46 -0.79 -6.00
CA ALA A 138 10.50 -1.08 -4.94
C ALA A 138 10.12 0.19 -4.14
N GLY A 139 11.09 1.03 -3.79
CA GLY A 139 10.84 2.31 -3.10
C GLY A 139 9.94 3.25 -3.92
N PRO A 140 10.30 3.60 -5.18
CA PRO A 140 9.44 4.39 -6.06
C PRO A 140 8.04 3.80 -6.26
N TRP A 141 7.93 2.48 -6.31
CA TRP A 141 6.66 1.78 -6.46
C TRP A 141 5.73 1.99 -5.24
N PHE A 142 6.23 1.71 -4.03
CA PHE A 142 5.45 1.93 -2.81
C PHE A 142 5.09 3.41 -2.61
N LEU A 143 5.99 4.32 -3.01
CA LEU A 143 5.72 5.75 -2.96
C LEU A 143 4.57 6.12 -3.92
N ALA A 144 4.57 5.59 -5.14
CA ALA A 144 3.50 5.82 -6.10
C ALA A 144 2.14 5.31 -5.57
N GLU A 145 2.11 4.08 -5.02
CA GLU A 145 0.89 3.51 -4.41
C GLU A 145 0.35 4.41 -3.30
N ALA A 146 1.22 4.88 -2.40
CA ALA A 146 0.83 5.73 -1.28
C ALA A 146 0.35 7.12 -1.72
N ILE A 147 1.05 7.77 -2.67
CA ILE A 147 0.67 9.09 -3.20
C ILE A 147 -0.67 9.03 -3.94
N VAL A 148 -0.85 8.03 -4.82
CA VAL A 148 -2.11 7.85 -5.56
C VAL A 148 -3.26 7.62 -4.59
N THR A 149 -3.06 6.75 -3.60
CA THR A 149 -4.08 6.50 -2.56
C THR A 149 -4.42 7.76 -1.78
N LEU A 150 -3.40 8.52 -1.36
CA LEU A 150 -3.60 9.78 -0.63
C LEU A 150 -4.37 10.80 -1.48
N ALA A 151 -4.05 10.93 -2.77
CA ALA A 151 -4.76 11.81 -3.69
C ALA A 151 -6.24 11.41 -3.82
N ILE A 152 -6.53 10.12 -3.93
CA ILE A 152 -7.90 9.59 -4.00
C ILE A 152 -8.65 9.83 -2.69
N LEU A 153 -8.02 9.60 -1.53
CA LEU A 153 -8.62 9.85 -0.21
C LEU A 153 -8.91 11.35 0.01
N ILE A 154 -7.99 12.24 -0.37
CA ILE A 154 -8.20 13.69 -0.29
C ILE A 154 -9.34 14.12 -1.22
N ALA A 155 -9.36 13.60 -2.46
CA ALA A 155 -10.45 13.86 -3.40
C ALA A 155 -11.80 13.39 -2.83
N ALA A 156 -11.82 12.23 -2.19
CA ALA A 156 -12.99 11.70 -1.51
C ALA A 156 -13.42 12.64 -0.36
N LEU A 157 -12.51 13.04 0.53
CA LEU A 157 -12.81 13.95 1.65
C LEU A 157 -13.40 15.31 1.21
N ARG A 158 -13.03 15.78 0.01
CA ARG A 158 -13.55 17.01 -0.61
C ARG A 158 -14.93 16.86 -1.24
N ARG A 159 -15.43 15.64 -1.46
CA ARG A 159 -16.81 15.43 -1.93
C ARG A 159 -17.79 15.89 -0.85
N ARG A 160 -18.83 16.62 -1.25
CA ARG A 160 -19.90 17.00 -0.33
C ARG A 160 -20.63 15.74 0.14
N PRO A 161 -20.91 15.56 1.44
CA PRO A 161 -21.71 14.45 1.90
C PRO A 161 -23.09 14.53 1.24
N GLU A 162 -23.60 13.40 0.76
CA GLU A 162 -24.98 13.32 0.31
C GLU A 162 -25.87 13.49 1.55
N LEU A 163 -26.72 14.52 1.54
CA LEU A 163 -27.73 14.70 2.58
C LEU A 163 -28.64 13.47 2.53
N PRO A 164 -28.93 12.81 3.67
CA PRO A 164 -29.90 11.73 3.70
C PRO A 164 -31.23 12.31 3.21
N THR A 165 -31.72 11.84 2.06
CA THR A 165 -33.09 12.08 1.63
C THR A 165 -34.00 11.42 2.67
N ALA A 166 -34.63 12.25 3.49
CA ALA A 166 -35.65 11.87 4.46
C ALA A 166 -36.88 11.28 3.77
#